data_AF-A0A2W5DDS8-F1
#
_entry.id   AF-A0A2W5DDS8-F1
#
_cell.length_a   1.000
_cell.length_b   1.000
_cell.length_c   1.000
_cell.angle_alpha   90.00
_cell.angle_beta   90.00
_cell.angle_gamma   90.00
#
_symmetry.space_group_name_H-M   'P 1'
#
loop_
_entity.id
_entity.type
_entity.pdbx_description
1 polymer ?
#
loop_
_entity_poly.entity_id
_entity_poly.type
_entity_poly.pdbx_seq_one_letter_code
_entity_poly.pdbx_strand_id
1 'polypeptide(L)'
;MSYAYGITNSGLVIGAGIDPSNAAVNVGLIYDTVSGSMTSLGALPGLNGAIAFGVSDSGYVVGASMFNQGSGLPFIWSASGGMTAIPLPDGTTAGSARDVNDSGWAVGVASNAYAIPFLYADGTTYSIDTLLTNGAGWDLVTNTSSSALGIANDGSIIGTAIHDGAVHAYKMTLVTAVPEPGTWALLASGLGLLALRRRRPTQH
;
A
#
# COMPACT_ATOMS: atom_id res chain seq x y z
N MET A 1 -28.86 1.58 -3.93
CA MET A 1 -28.31 0.22 -3.81
C MET A 1 -26.98 0.33 -3.09
N SER A 2 -26.68 -0.58 -2.17
CA SER A 2 -25.41 -0.62 -1.44
C SER A 2 -24.74 -1.96 -1.63
N TYR A 3 -23.41 -1.96 -1.60
CA TYR A 3 -22.56 -3.13 -1.78
C TYR A 3 -21.53 -3.18 -0.67
N ALA A 4 -21.22 -4.37 -0.16
CA ALA A 4 -20.16 -4.61 0.80
C ALA A 4 -18.95 -5.23 0.08
N TYR A 5 -17.74 -4.80 0.43
CA TYR A 5 -16.48 -5.30 -0.16
C TYR A 5 -15.53 -5.92 0.87
N GLY A 6 -15.63 -5.56 2.15
CA GLY A 6 -14.76 -6.09 3.20
C GLY A 6 -15.42 -6.11 4.56
N ILE A 7 -14.90 -6.95 5.45
CA ILE A 7 -15.34 -7.09 6.84
C ILE A 7 -14.14 -7.40 7.75
N THR A 8 -14.10 -6.79 8.93
CA THR A 8 -13.10 -7.08 9.99
C THR A 8 -13.62 -8.13 10.97
N ASN A 9 -12.71 -8.71 11.76
CA ASN A 9 -13.08 -9.61 12.86
C ASN A 9 -13.91 -8.93 13.96
N SER A 10 -13.76 -7.60 14.11
CA SER A 10 -14.55 -6.77 15.01
C SER A 10 -15.95 -6.42 14.47
N GLY A 11 -16.26 -6.80 13.23
CA GLY A 11 -17.57 -6.57 12.63
C GLY A 11 -17.75 -5.21 11.96
N LEU A 12 -16.65 -4.54 11.57
CA LEU A 12 -16.70 -3.39 10.68
C LEU A 12 -16.81 -3.86 9.24
N VAL A 13 -17.90 -3.50 8.57
CA VAL A 13 -18.15 -3.78 7.16
C VAL A 13 -17.91 -2.52 6.35
N ILE A 14 -17.12 -2.62 5.28
CA ILE A 14 -16.89 -1.51 4.36
C ILE A 14 -17.54 -1.75 3.01
N GLY A 15 -17.84 -0.67 2.30
CA GLY A 15 -18.54 -0.77 1.04
C GLY A 15 -18.77 0.54 0.31
N ALA A 16 -19.73 0.51 -0.60
CA ALA A 16 -20.27 1.68 -1.27
C ALA A 16 -21.79 1.72 -1.16
N GLY A 17 -22.33 2.93 -1.14
CA GLY A 17 -23.76 3.20 -1.26
C GLY A 17 -24.02 4.42 -2.14
N ILE A 18 -25.25 4.89 -2.13
CA ILE A 18 -25.69 6.07 -2.87
C ILE A 18 -26.03 7.16 -1.87
N ASP A 19 -25.60 8.40 -2.14
CA ASP A 19 -26.01 9.57 -1.36
C ASP A 19 -27.54 9.75 -1.42
N PRO A 20 -28.26 9.74 -0.28
CA PRO A 20 -29.71 9.93 -0.25
C PRO A 20 -30.18 11.28 -0.81
N SER A 21 -29.32 12.28 -0.76
CA SER A 21 -29.58 13.64 -1.25
C SER A 21 -29.14 13.83 -2.72
N ASN A 22 -28.33 12.92 -3.26
CA ASN A 22 -27.86 12.96 -4.64
C ASN A 22 -27.62 11.54 -5.19
N ALA A 23 -28.63 11.01 -5.89
CA ALA A 23 -28.59 9.64 -6.41
C ALA A 23 -27.46 9.36 -7.42
N ALA A 24 -26.79 10.40 -7.95
CA ALA A 24 -25.68 10.26 -8.89
C ALA A 24 -24.30 10.10 -8.19
N VAL A 25 -24.26 10.17 -6.86
CA VAL A 25 -23.02 10.16 -6.07
C VAL A 25 -22.90 8.86 -5.29
N ASN A 26 -21.81 8.13 -5.52
CA ASN A 26 -21.43 6.99 -4.68
C ASN A 26 -20.71 7.47 -3.43
N VAL A 27 -21.09 6.93 -2.28
CA VAL A 27 -20.45 7.22 -1.00
C VAL A 27 -19.77 5.97 -0.46
N GLY A 28 -18.55 6.13 0.03
CA GLY A 28 -17.88 5.08 0.78
C GLY A 28 -18.55 4.92 2.14
N LEU A 29 -18.83 3.70 2.55
CA LEU A 29 -19.56 3.41 3.78
C LEU A 29 -18.73 2.54 4.72
N ILE A 30 -18.86 2.82 6.02
CA ILE A 30 -18.53 1.92 7.12
C ILE A 30 -19.82 1.58 7.84
N TYR A 31 -20.06 0.30 8.08
CA TYR A 31 -21.13 -0.21 8.93
C TYR A 31 -20.53 -0.99 10.09
N ASP A 32 -20.82 -0.55 11.31
CA ASP A 32 -20.48 -1.29 12.52
C ASP A 32 -21.65 -2.21 12.88
N THR A 33 -21.43 -3.52 12.71
CA THR A 33 -22.44 -4.55 12.98
C THR A 33 -22.77 -4.69 14.48
N VAL A 34 -21.89 -4.25 15.37
CA VAL A 34 -22.08 -4.34 16.83
C VAL A 34 -22.98 -3.20 17.31
N SER A 35 -22.70 -1.97 16.88
CA SER A 35 -23.53 -0.81 17.26
C SER A 35 -24.73 -0.57 16.34
N GLY A 36 -24.73 -1.17 15.15
CA GLY A 36 -25.72 -0.91 14.10
C GLY A 36 -25.55 0.46 13.42
N SER A 37 -24.41 1.13 13.63
CA SER A 37 -24.15 2.48 13.13
C SER A 37 -23.61 2.45 11.70
N MET A 38 -24.06 3.40 10.87
CA MET A 38 -23.55 3.60 9.53
C MET A 38 -22.88 4.98 9.41
N THR A 39 -21.67 5.01 8.86
CA THR A 39 -20.88 6.22 8.68
C THR A 39 -20.46 6.36 7.23
N SER A 40 -20.66 7.55 6.67
CA SER A 40 -20.12 7.90 5.36
C SER A 40 -18.67 8.36 5.50
N LEU A 41 -17.80 7.84 4.63
CA LEU A 41 -16.37 8.19 4.57
C LEU A 41 -16.12 9.59 4.01
N GLY A 42 -17.10 10.17 3.30
CA GLY A 42 -16.90 11.37 2.49
C GLY A 42 -16.09 11.11 1.23
N ALA A 43 -15.40 12.13 0.74
CA ALA A 43 -14.56 12.10 -0.46
C ALA A 43 -13.30 12.97 -0.23
N LEU A 44 -12.27 12.76 -1.06
CA LEU A 44 -11.09 13.63 -1.06
C LEU A 44 -11.46 15.06 -1.51
N PRO A 45 -10.69 16.09 -1.09
CA PRO A 45 -10.95 17.46 -1.50
C PRO A 45 -11.07 17.61 -3.03
N GLY A 46 -12.14 18.25 -3.49
CA GLY A 46 -12.44 18.45 -4.91
C GLY A 46 -13.14 17.27 -5.60
N LEU A 47 -13.29 16.14 -4.92
CA LEU A 47 -14.06 14.97 -5.39
C LEU A 47 -15.41 14.90 -4.66
N ASN A 48 -16.34 14.10 -5.17
CA ASN A 48 -17.69 14.01 -4.59
C ASN A 48 -18.12 12.59 -4.24
N GLY A 49 -17.36 11.56 -4.61
CA GLY A 49 -17.68 10.19 -4.27
C GLY A 49 -16.50 9.36 -3.80
N ALA A 50 -16.80 8.23 -3.19
CA ALA A 50 -15.83 7.24 -2.76
C ALA A 50 -16.40 5.82 -2.82
N ILE A 51 -15.51 4.85 -2.98
CA ILE A 51 -15.79 3.42 -2.83
C ILE A 51 -14.67 2.86 -1.96
N ALA A 52 -15.03 2.18 -0.87
CA ALA A 52 -14.07 1.45 -0.04
C ALA A 52 -13.92 0.02 -0.56
N PHE A 53 -12.68 -0.45 -0.70
CA PHE A 53 -12.36 -1.78 -1.22
C PHE A 53 -11.70 -2.68 -0.17
N GLY A 54 -10.93 -2.12 0.76
CA GLY A 54 -10.21 -2.88 1.79
C GLY A 54 -10.37 -2.28 3.17
N VAL A 55 -10.31 -3.13 4.20
CA VAL A 55 -10.30 -2.73 5.61
C VAL A 55 -9.40 -3.67 6.42
N SER A 56 -8.62 -3.12 7.33
CA SER A 56 -7.81 -3.89 8.30
C SER A 56 -8.50 -4.00 9.65
N ASP A 57 -8.12 -4.98 10.47
CA ASP A 57 -8.66 -5.16 11.82
C ASP A 57 -8.34 -3.96 12.74
N SER A 58 -7.27 -3.22 12.42
CA SER A 58 -6.90 -1.96 13.09
C SER A 58 -7.75 -0.77 12.65
N GLY A 59 -8.69 -0.95 11.72
CA GLY A 59 -9.67 0.07 11.31
C GLY A 59 -9.18 1.02 10.22
N TYR A 60 -8.07 0.70 9.53
CA TYR A 60 -7.72 1.41 8.30
C TYR A 60 -8.66 1.00 7.18
N VAL A 61 -9.13 1.97 6.40
CA VAL A 61 -10.01 1.71 5.24
C VAL A 61 -9.36 2.32 4.01
N VAL A 62 -9.31 1.56 2.92
CA VAL A 62 -8.72 2.02 1.67
C VAL A 62 -9.68 1.86 0.51
N GLY A 63 -9.47 2.63 -0.55
CA GLY A 63 -10.30 2.55 -1.73
C GLY A 63 -9.93 3.55 -2.80
N ALA A 64 -10.95 4.03 -3.51
CA ALA A 64 -10.83 5.12 -4.48
C ALA A 64 -11.87 6.21 -4.23
N SER A 65 -11.44 7.46 -4.31
CA SER A 65 -12.33 8.63 -4.34
C SER A 65 -12.35 9.19 -5.76
N MET A 66 -13.52 9.63 -6.22
CA MET A 66 -13.75 9.99 -7.62
C MET A 66 -14.72 11.17 -7.73
N PHE A 67 -14.66 11.88 -8.85
CA PHE A 67 -15.65 12.90 -9.20
C PHE A 67 -16.59 12.35 -10.27
N ASN A 68 -17.90 12.32 -10.00
CA ASN A 68 -18.94 11.87 -10.94
C ASN A 68 -18.63 10.52 -11.62
N GLN A 69 -18.11 9.56 -10.87
CA GLN A 69 -17.73 8.23 -11.36
C GLN A 69 -16.63 8.20 -12.44
N GLY A 70 -15.83 9.27 -12.54
CA GLY A 70 -14.63 9.31 -13.38
C GLY A 70 -13.43 8.56 -12.76
N SER A 71 -12.24 8.82 -13.30
CA SER A 71 -10.98 8.30 -12.75
C SER A 71 -10.82 8.66 -11.27
N GLY A 72 -10.46 7.68 -10.46
CA GLY A 72 -10.31 7.83 -9.02
C GLY A 72 -8.88 8.12 -8.57
N LEU A 73 -8.75 8.67 -7.37
CA LEU A 73 -7.50 8.73 -6.61
C LEU A 73 -7.58 7.74 -5.44
N PRO A 74 -6.51 6.97 -5.17
CA PRO A 74 -6.49 6.08 -4.04
C PRO A 74 -6.51 6.88 -2.73
N PHE A 75 -7.19 6.36 -1.73
CA PHE A 75 -7.22 6.96 -0.40
C PHE A 75 -6.93 5.93 0.69
N ILE A 76 -6.48 6.44 1.84
CA ILE A 76 -6.50 5.75 3.13
C ILE A 76 -7.27 6.60 4.14
N TRP A 77 -8.13 5.94 4.91
CA TRP A 77 -8.95 6.54 5.95
C TRP A 77 -8.69 5.87 7.29
N SER A 78 -8.73 6.65 8.36
CA SER A 78 -8.81 6.17 9.74
C SER A 78 -9.74 7.07 10.54
N ALA A 79 -10.29 6.57 11.64
CA ALA A 79 -11.15 7.38 12.51
C ALA A 79 -10.43 8.61 13.08
N SER A 80 -9.12 8.51 13.34
CA SER A 80 -8.32 9.61 13.89
C SER A 80 -7.79 10.58 12.83
N GLY A 81 -7.53 10.10 11.61
CA GLY A 81 -6.92 10.90 10.54
C GLY A 81 -7.90 11.41 9.48
N GLY A 82 -9.13 10.88 9.45
CA GLY A 82 -10.05 11.10 8.34
C GLY A 82 -9.53 10.51 7.03
N MET A 83 -10.10 10.95 5.91
CA MET A 83 -9.67 10.49 4.57
C MET A 83 -8.48 11.31 4.09
N THR A 84 -7.43 10.62 3.65
CA THR A 84 -6.24 11.22 3.04
C THR A 84 -5.93 10.54 1.72
N ALA A 85 -5.38 11.29 0.77
CA ALA A 85 -4.96 10.73 -0.51
C ALA A 85 -3.70 9.90 -0.33
N ILE A 86 -3.66 8.72 -0.95
CA ILE A 86 -2.41 7.97 -1.13
C ILE A 86 -1.68 8.61 -2.32
N PRO A 87 -0.41 9.03 -2.17
CA PRO A 87 0.38 9.54 -3.29
C PRO A 87 0.48 8.49 -4.39
N LEU A 88 0.42 8.93 -5.65
CA LEU A 88 0.58 8.04 -6.78
C LEU A 88 2.06 7.83 -7.11
N PRO A 89 2.46 6.65 -7.62
CA PRO A 89 3.79 6.47 -8.20
C PRO A 89 4.02 7.44 -9.38
N ASP A 90 5.28 7.83 -9.59
CA ASP A 90 5.68 8.74 -10.66
C ASP A 90 5.15 8.27 -12.04
N GLY A 91 4.67 9.23 -12.85
CA GLY A 91 4.16 8.97 -14.20
C GLY A 91 2.73 8.44 -14.27
N THR A 92 2.08 8.18 -13.13
CA THR A 92 0.67 7.79 -13.05
C THR A 92 -0.24 8.97 -12.65
N THR A 93 -1.54 8.90 -12.96
CA THR A 93 -2.47 10.03 -12.76
C THR A 93 -3.79 9.64 -12.09
N ALA A 94 -4.07 8.34 -11.97
CA ALA A 94 -5.25 7.82 -11.30
C ALA A 94 -4.90 6.50 -10.61
N GLY A 95 -5.77 6.00 -9.74
CA GLY A 95 -5.58 4.70 -9.13
C GLY A 95 -6.63 4.34 -8.09
N SER A 96 -6.47 3.17 -7.52
CA SER A 96 -7.28 2.66 -6.43
C SER A 96 -6.43 1.78 -5.53
N ALA A 97 -6.56 1.98 -4.21
CA ALA A 97 -6.06 1.02 -3.23
C ALA A 97 -7.08 -0.11 -3.09
N ARG A 98 -6.58 -1.34 -3.00
CA ARG A 98 -7.36 -2.59 -3.03
C ARG A 98 -7.42 -3.27 -1.67
N ASP A 99 -6.32 -3.25 -0.95
CA ASP A 99 -6.22 -3.89 0.35
C ASP A 99 -5.26 -3.15 1.28
N VAL A 100 -5.41 -3.35 2.58
CA VAL A 100 -4.63 -2.67 3.63
C VAL A 100 -4.41 -3.60 4.81
N ASN A 101 -3.20 -3.59 5.36
CA ASN A 101 -2.85 -4.38 6.55
C ASN A 101 -2.98 -3.57 7.85
N ASP A 102 -2.75 -4.21 8.99
CA ASP A 102 -2.87 -3.58 10.32
C ASP A 102 -1.84 -2.49 10.60
N SER A 103 -0.74 -2.45 9.86
CA SER A 103 0.26 -1.38 9.92
C SER A 103 -0.14 -0.15 9.09
N GLY A 104 -1.29 -0.18 8.42
CA GLY A 104 -1.73 0.87 7.50
C GLY A 104 -0.99 0.85 6.16
N TRP A 105 -0.27 -0.23 5.85
CA TRP A 105 0.31 -0.40 4.52
C TRP A 105 -0.75 -0.84 3.55
N ALA A 106 -0.85 -0.15 2.42
CA ALA A 106 -1.90 -0.37 1.44
C ALA A 106 -1.30 -0.80 0.10
N VAL A 107 -1.98 -1.68 -0.62
CA VAL A 107 -1.60 -2.05 -1.98
C VAL A 107 -2.70 -1.71 -2.96
N GLY A 108 -2.34 -1.53 -4.22
CA GLY A 108 -3.33 -1.27 -5.25
C GLY A 108 -2.73 -1.15 -6.63
N VAL A 109 -3.49 -0.49 -7.50
CA VAL A 109 -3.09 -0.24 -8.88
C VAL A 109 -3.25 1.25 -9.17
N ALA A 110 -2.16 1.86 -9.60
CA ALA A 110 -2.13 3.16 -10.21
C ALA A 110 -2.14 3.00 -11.73
N SER A 111 -2.60 4.01 -12.46
CA SER A 111 -2.77 3.93 -13.89
C SER A 111 -2.49 5.23 -14.60
N ASN A 112 -1.94 5.09 -15.81
CA ASN A 112 -1.96 6.09 -16.87
C ASN A 112 -1.98 5.32 -18.21
N ALA A 113 -0.85 5.17 -18.89
CA ALA A 113 -0.75 4.30 -20.07
C ALA A 113 -0.77 2.79 -19.73
N TYR A 114 -0.28 2.43 -18.54
CA TYR A 114 -0.19 1.05 -18.03
C TYR A 114 -0.82 0.94 -16.65
N ALA A 115 -1.05 -0.29 -16.20
CA ALA A 115 -1.43 -0.60 -14.82
C ALA A 115 -0.17 -0.85 -14.00
N ILE A 116 0.05 -0.02 -12.98
CA ILE A 116 1.24 -0.03 -12.12
C ILE A 116 0.82 -0.50 -10.73
N PRO A 117 1.13 -1.75 -10.34
CA PRO A 117 0.95 -2.22 -8.98
C PRO A 117 1.80 -1.41 -8.01
N PHE A 118 1.21 -0.96 -6.91
CA PHE A 118 1.93 -0.17 -5.90
C PHE A 118 1.78 -0.72 -4.49
N LEU A 119 2.76 -0.38 -3.65
CA LEU A 119 2.73 -0.46 -2.19
C LEU A 119 2.81 0.96 -1.62
N TYR A 120 1.88 1.34 -0.77
CA TYR A 120 1.97 2.50 0.10
C TYR A 120 2.36 2.04 1.50
N ALA A 121 3.52 2.48 1.98
CA ALA A 121 4.03 2.16 3.30
C ALA A 121 4.68 3.39 3.92
N ASP A 122 4.38 3.66 5.19
CA ASP A 122 5.00 4.70 5.99
C ASP A 122 5.01 6.09 5.33
N GLY A 123 3.90 6.45 4.67
CA GLY A 123 3.74 7.75 4.01
C GLY A 123 4.29 7.82 2.58
N THR A 124 4.92 6.76 2.09
CA THR A 124 5.57 6.72 0.77
C THR A 124 4.93 5.65 -0.12
N THR A 125 4.81 5.94 -1.42
CA THR A 125 4.32 4.99 -2.41
C THR A 125 5.47 4.48 -3.28
N TYR A 126 5.52 3.17 -3.46
CA TYR A 126 6.50 2.44 -4.26
C TYR A 126 5.79 1.68 -5.37
N SER A 127 6.28 1.79 -6.61
CA SER A 127 5.91 0.80 -7.62
C SER A 127 6.52 -0.55 -7.25
N ILE A 128 5.74 -1.63 -7.33
CA ILE A 128 6.19 -2.95 -6.87
C ILE A 128 7.44 -3.43 -7.63
N ASP A 129 7.59 -3.08 -8.92
CA ASP A 129 8.75 -3.44 -9.72
C ASP A 129 10.07 -2.94 -9.12
N THR A 130 10.05 -1.77 -8.47
CA THR A 130 11.24 -1.16 -7.84
C THR A 130 11.68 -1.88 -6.58
N LEU A 131 10.83 -2.75 -6.02
CA LEU A 131 11.08 -3.51 -4.80
C LEU A 131 11.57 -4.94 -5.10
N LEU A 132 11.58 -5.37 -6.36
CA LEU A 132 11.94 -6.74 -6.73
C LEU A 132 13.47 -6.94 -6.72
N THR A 133 13.93 -7.94 -5.97
CA THR A 133 15.33 -8.39 -5.99
C THR A 133 15.54 -9.62 -6.88
N ASN A 134 14.47 -10.33 -7.24
CA ASN A 134 14.46 -11.54 -8.06
C ASN A 134 13.36 -11.49 -9.15
N GLY A 135 13.18 -10.32 -9.78
CA GLY A 135 12.10 -10.06 -10.76
C GLY A 135 12.36 -10.51 -12.20
N ALA A 136 13.36 -11.36 -12.47
CA ALA A 136 13.66 -11.77 -13.84
C ALA A 136 12.45 -12.46 -14.50
N GLY A 137 12.12 -12.06 -15.74
CA GLY A 137 10.98 -12.58 -16.50
C GLY A 137 9.63 -11.95 -16.14
N TRP A 138 9.54 -11.18 -15.05
CA TRP A 138 8.32 -10.47 -14.66
C TRP A 138 8.25 -9.08 -15.29
N ASP A 139 7.11 -8.75 -15.88
CA ASP A 139 6.73 -7.41 -16.30
C ASP A 139 5.50 -6.94 -15.51
N LEU A 140 5.71 -5.90 -14.70
CA LEU A 140 4.68 -5.27 -13.87
C LEU A 140 4.29 -3.87 -14.37
N VAL A 141 4.98 -3.33 -15.39
CA VAL A 141 4.93 -1.88 -15.67
C VAL A 141 4.69 -1.53 -17.13
N THR A 142 4.74 -2.49 -18.06
CA THR A 142 4.52 -2.26 -19.49
C THR A 142 3.22 -2.88 -20.02
N ASN A 143 2.29 -3.21 -19.13
CA ASN A 143 1.03 -3.87 -19.48
C ASN A 143 -0.15 -3.35 -18.63
N THR A 144 -1.36 -3.80 -18.97
CA THR A 144 -2.61 -3.40 -18.28
C THR A 144 -3.22 -4.52 -17.45
N SER A 145 -2.53 -5.65 -17.31
CA SER A 145 -3.01 -6.84 -16.58
C SER A 145 -2.35 -7.03 -15.21
N SER A 146 -1.40 -6.15 -14.86
CA SER A 146 -0.68 -6.20 -13.61
C SER A 146 -1.51 -5.60 -12.48
N SER A 147 -1.47 -6.24 -11.31
CA SER A 147 -2.22 -5.83 -10.13
C SER A 147 -1.48 -6.14 -8.83
N ALA A 148 -1.82 -5.39 -7.78
CA ALA A 148 -1.63 -5.80 -6.39
C ALA A 148 -3.02 -5.79 -5.74
N LEU A 149 -3.44 -6.96 -5.25
CA LEU A 149 -4.82 -7.22 -4.86
C LEU A 149 -4.98 -7.46 -3.36
N GLY A 150 -3.93 -7.95 -2.70
CA GLY A 150 -3.98 -8.27 -1.28
C GLY A 150 -2.64 -8.04 -0.60
N ILE A 151 -2.69 -7.67 0.68
CA ILE A 151 -1.52 -7.51 1.55
C ILE A 151 -1.79 -8.13 2.91
N ALA A 152 -0.85 -8.95 3.38
CA ALA A 152 -0.91 -9.55 4.71
C ALA A 152 -0.14 -8.71 5.74
N ASN A 153 -0.38 -8.98 7.02
CA ASN A 153 0.30 -8.33 8.15
C ASN A 153 1.80 -8.62 8.22
N ASP A 154 2.28 -9.70 7.59
CA ASP A 154 3.71 -9.99 7.44
C ASP A 154 4.37 -9.21 6.28
N GLY A 155 3.60 -8.35 5.59
CA GLY A 155 4.06 -7.61 4.42
C GLY A 155 4.06 -8.42 3.12
N SER A 156 3.56 -9.66 3.11
CA SER A 156 3.36 -10.42 1.88
C SER A 156 2.31 -9.74 1.00
N ILE A 157 2.58 -9.62 -0.30
CA ILE A 157 1.67 -9.01 -1.28
C ILE A 157 1.29 -10.07 -2.31
N ILE A 158 0.03 -10.12 -2.71
CA ILE A 158 -0.46 -10.98 -3.80
C ILE A 158 -1.05 -10.14 -4.93
N GLY A 159 -0.97 -10.67 -6.15
CA GLY A 159 -1.51 -10.01 -7.32
C GLY A 159 -1.29 -10.79 -8.61
N THR A 160 -1.44 -10.10 -9.74
CA THR A 160 -1.17 -10.63 -11.07
C THR A 160 -0.11 -9.80 -11.78
N ALA A 161 0.70 -10.41 -12.62
CA ALA A 161 1.64 -9.71 -13.49
C ALA A 161 1.97 -10.57 -14.71
N ILE A 162 2.61 -10.00 -15.72
CA ILE A 162 3.08 -10.77 -16.87
C ILE A 162 4.36 -11.48 -16.49
N HIS A 163 4.43 -12.80 -16.74
CA HIS A 163 5.65 -13.59 -16.65
C HIS A 163 5.79 -14.39 -17.95
N ASP A 164 6.92 -14.21 -18.64
CA ASP A 164 7.20 -14.85 -19.94
C ASP A 164 6.06 -14.72 -20.97
N GLY A 165 5.43 -13.53 -21.01
CA GLY A 165 4.39 -13.19 -21.99
C GLY A 165 2.96 -13.59 -21.59
N ALA A 166 2.75 -14.22 -20.43
CA ALA A 166 1.42 -14.60 -19.95
C ALA A 166 1.13 -14.07 -18.54
N VAL A 167 -0.14 -13.80 -18.23
CA VAL A 167 -0.56 -13.36 -16.89
C VAL A 167 -0.40 -14.52 -15.90
N HIS A 168 0.33 -14.25 -14.82
CA HIS A 168 0.53 -15.18 -13.70
C HIS A 168 0.18 -14.50 -12.39
N ALA A 169 -0.35 -15.27 -11.44
CA ALA A 169 -0.45 -14.84 -10.06
C ALA A 169 0.93 -14.86 -9.41
N TYR A 170 1.19 -13.93 -8.50
CA TYR A 170 2.41 -13.90 -7.70
C TYR A 170 2.09 -13.73 -6.21
N LYS A 171 3.05 -14.18 -5.39
CA LYS A 171 3.21 -13.74 -4.01
C LYS A 171 4.59 -13.11 -3.88
N MET A 172 4.63 -11.83 -3.51
CA MET A 172 5.85 -11.13 -3.15
C MET A 172 5.99 -11.14 -1.63
N THR A 173 7.20 -11.38 -1.13
CA THR A 173 7.51 -11.29 0.30
C THR A 173 8.54 -10.20 0.49
N LEU A 174 8.21 -9.19 1.30
CA LEU A 174 9.17 -8.15 1.68
C LEU A 174 10.21 -8.75 2.61
N VAL A 175 11.48 -8.69 2.22
CA VAL A 175 12.59 -9.06 3.09
C VAL A 175 13.13 -7.80 3.73
N THR A 176 13.23 -7.78 5.06
CA THR A 176 14.01 -6.76 5.73
C THR A 176 15.44 -6.86 5.21
N ALA A 177 16.06 -5.74 4.83
CA ALA A 177 17.48 -5.73 4.49
C ALA A 177 18.24 -6.45 5.62
N VAL A 178 18.88 -7.57 5.29
CA VAL A 178 19.72 -8.28 6.26
C VAL A 178 20.80 -7.28 6.68
N PRO A 179 20.92 -6.91 7.98
CA PRO A 179 22.01 -6.05 8.40
C PRO A 179 23.30 -6.76 8.03
N GLU A 180 24.13 -6.16 7.18
CA GLU A 180 25.39 -6.78 6.78
C GLU A 180 26.19 -7.12 8.05
N PRO A 181 26.49 -8.41 8.33
CA PRO A 181 27.25 -8.78 9.53
C PRO A 181 28.69 -8.26 9.55
N GLY A 182 29.11 -7.46 8.56
CA GLY A 182 30.49 -7.04 8.35
C GLY A 182 30.84 -5.62 8.79
N THR A 183 29.89 -4.68 8.84
CA THR A 183 30.25 -3.24 8.97
C THR A 183 30.85 -2.91 10.33
N TRP A 184 30.36 -3.53 11.41
CA TRP A 184 30.92 -3.36 12.75
C TRP A 184 32.22 -4.16 12.98
N ALA A 185 32.35 -5.34 12.35
CA ALA A 185 33.54 -6.18 12.45
C ALA A 185 34.75 -5.58 11.69
N LEU A 186 34.51 -4.97 10.53
CA LEU A 186 35.52 -4.24 9.75
C LEU A 186 35.95 -2.93 10.45
N LEU A 187 35.02 -2.23 11.11
CA LEU A 187 35.36 -1.02 11.89
C LEU A 187 36.21 -1.36 13.14
N ALA A 188 35.90 -2.45 13.84
CA ALA A 188 36.64 -2.88 15.03
C ALA A 188 38.04 -3.42 14.70
N SER A 189 38.20 -4.15 13.59
CA SER A 189 39.52 -4.63 13.14
C SER A 189 40.41 -3.49 12.62
N GLY A 190 39.83 -2.44 12.03
CA GLY A 190 40.56 -1.23 11.62
C GLY A 190 41.15 -0.42 12.78
N LEU A 191 40.41 -0.27 13.89
CA LEU A 191 40.89 0.46 15.09
C LEU A 191 41.93 -0.34 15.89
N GLY A 192 41.81 -1.67 15.94
CA GLY A 192 42.79 -2.54 16.63
C GLY A 192 44.18 -2.50 16.01
N LEU A 193 44.28 -2.42 14.67
CA LEU A 193 45.56 -2.32 13.96
C LEU A 193 46.24 -0.95 14.12
N LEU A 194 45.48 0.12 14.30
CA LEU A 194 46.02 1.47 14.54
C LEU A 194 46.52 1.66 15.99
N ALA A 195 45.89 1.03 16.98
CA ALA A 195 46.31 1.11 18.38
C ALA A 195 47.63 0.36 18.66
N LEU A 196 47.91 -0.73 17.94
CA LEU A 196 49.14 -1.52 18.11
C LEU A 196 50.40 -0.85 17.52
N ARG A 197 50.24 0.19 16.69
CA ARG A 197 51.38 0.86 16.02
C ARG A 197 52.04 1.97 16.86
N ARG A 198 51.51 2.32 18.05
CA ARG A 198 51.94 3.53 18.81
C ARG A 198 52.66 3.32 20.14
N ARG A 199 53.17 2.12 20.44
CA ARG A 199 54.00 1.92 21.65
C ARG A 199 55.39 1.37 21.33
N ARG A 200 56.35 2.29 21.10
CA ARG A 200 57.78 2.04 21.36
C ARG A 200 58.22 3.01 22.45
N PRO A 201 58.74 2.53 23.60
CA PRO A 201 59.28 3.40 24.63
C PRO A 201 60.75 3.75 24.32
N THR A 202 61.11 5.02 24.38
CA THR A 202 62.51 5.46 24.51
C THR A 202 62.84 5.57 26.00
N GLN A 203 63.78 4.75 26.47
CA GLN A 203 64.44 4.90 27.78
C GLN A 203 65.65 5.84 27.66
N HIS A 204 65.86 6.59 28.74
CA HIS A 204 67.03 7.36 29.22
C HIS A 204 68.16 7.75 28.25
#